data_AF-A0A3D5R394-F1
#
_entry.id   AF-A0A3D5R394-F1
#
_cell.length_a   1.000
_cell.length_b   1.000
_cell.length_c   1.000
_cell.angle_alpha   90.00
_cell.angle_beta   90.00
_cell.angle_gamma   90.00
#
_symmetry.space_group_name_H-M   'P 1'
#
loop_
_entity.id
_entity.type
_entity.pdbx_description
1 polymer ?
#
loop_
_entity_poly.entity_id
_entity_poly.type
_entity_poly.pdbx_seq_one_letter_code
_entity_poly.pdbx_strand_id
1 'polypeptide(L)'
;AYAEAKKAHDTIYQEENFDDYAAKNKLNVQTADFFPLNKPPQSLASIKDLAKELAGLQKKDISKVLSTDNGYFVIRVEDKKAAYTPPLKTIENDVRQSYLRSEQDKIAAAEAATMMEKLQKGESLEKLASAKGFKIQETGLF
;
A
#
# COMPACT_ATOMS: atom_id res chain seq x y z
N ALA A 1 -10.62 -26.44 5.84
CA ALA A 1 -10.15 -25.07 5.59
C ALA A 1 -11.30 -24.06 5.39
N TYR A 2 -11.92 -23.91 4.21
CA TYR A 2 -12.99 -22.90 4.01
C TYR A 2 -14.23 -23.12 4.89
N ALA A 3 -14.72 -24.37 4.98
CA ALA A 3 -15.88 -24.71 5.80
C ALA A 3 -15.65 -24.42 7.29
N GLU A 4 -14.42 -24.59 7.77
CA GLU A 4 -14.04 -24.28 9.15
C GLU A 4 -13.99 -22.77 9.39
N ALA A 5 -13.47 -22.00 8.43
CA ALA A 5 -13.47 -20.54 8.51
C ALA A 5 -14.90 -19.97 8.48
N LYS A 6 -15.79 -20.55 7.68
CA LYS A 6 -17.21 -20.18 7.67
C LYS A 6 -17.89 -20.53 8.99
N LYS A 7 -17.66 -21.73 9.52
CA LYS A 7 -18.17 -22.13 10.83
C LYS A 7 -17.65 -21.21 11.94
N ALA A 8 -16.37 -20.84 11.89
CA ALA A 8 -15.78 -19.88 12.82
C ALA A 8 -16.48 -18.53 12.75
N HIS A 9 -16.61 -17.97 11.55
CA HIS A 9 -17.34 -16.72 11.34
C HIS A 9 -18.76 -16.77 11.93
N ASP A 10 -19.53 -17.83 11.60
CA ASP A 10 -20.92 -17.95 12.02
C ASP A 10 -21.05 -18.12 13.54
N THR A 11 -20.20 -18.93 14.17
CA THR A 11 -20.18 -19.09 15.63
C THR A 11 -19.76 -17.82 16.34
N ILE A 12 -18.69 -17.16 15.89
CA ILE A 12 -18.21 -15.89 16.46
C ILE A 12 -19.29 -14.81 16.36
N TYR A 13 -20.01 -14.76 15.23
CA TYR A 13 -21.07 -13.79 15.02
C TYR A 13 -22.29 -14.06 15.91
N GLN A 14 -22.65 -15.33 16.12
CA GLN A 14 -23.79 -15.72 16.95
C GLN A 14 -23.53 -15.57 18.45
N GLU A 15 -22.31 -15.91 18.89
CA GLU A 15 -21.93 -15.92 20.31
C GLU A 15 -21.20 -14.64 20.74
N GLU A 16 -20.92 -13.72 19.80
CA GLU A 16 -20.12 -12.50 20.00
C GLU A 16 -18.77 -12.74 20.70
N ASN A 17 -18.17 -13.92 20.51
CA ASN A 17 -17.08 -14.45 21.35
C ASN A 17 -15.76 -14.67 20.60
N PHE A 18 -15.34 -13.68 19.80
CA PHE A 18 -14.14 -13.75 18.95
C PHE A 18 -12.90 -14.28 19.69
N ASP A 19 -12.62 -13.71 20.86
CA ASP A 19 -11.44 -14.02 21.67
C ASP A 19 -11.49 -15.44 22.25
N ASP A 20 -12.65 -15.85 22.79
CA ASP A 20 -12.86 -17.19 23.35
C ASP A 20 -12.85 -18.27 22.26
N TYR A 21 -13.44 -18.00 21.10
CA TYR A 21 -13.42 -18.93 19.96
C TYR A 21 -11.99 -19.14 19.47
N ALA A 22 -11.22 -18.07 19.33
CA ALA A 22 -9.84 -18.16 18.90
C ALA A 22 -8.97 -18.92 19.91
N ALA A 23 -9.14 -18.65 21.21
CA ALA A 23 -8.44 -19.38 22.28
C ALA A 23 -8.80 -20.88 22.30
N LYS A 24 -10.09 -21.21 22.20
CA LYS A 24 -10.60 -22.59 22.19
C LYS A 24 -10.09 -23.39 21.00
N ASN A 25 -9.98 -22.76 19.83
CA ASN A 25 -9.51 -23.39 18.60
C ASN A 25 -8.00 -23.22 18.37
N LYS A 26 -7.26 -22.65 19.34
CA LYS A 26 -5.82 -22.37 19.27
C LYS A 26 -5.42 -21.61 18.00
N LEU A 27 -6.24 -20.66 17.59
CA LEU A 27 -6.02 -19.82 16.42
C LEU A 27 -5.05 -18.68 16.76
N ASN A 28 -4.26 -18.27 15.78
CA ASN A 28 -3.34 -17.15 15.93
C ASN A 28 -4.11 -15.82 15.84
N VAL A 29 -4.32 -15.16 16.98
CA VAL A 29 -4.93 -13.83 17.03
C VAL A 29 -3.83 -12.79 16.87
N GLN A 30 -3.96 -11.94 15.86
CA GLN A 30 -3.08 -10.79 15.66
C GLN A 30 -3.90 -9.51 15.76
N THR A 31 -3.42 -8.58 16.58
CA THR A 31 -3.99 -7.24 16.71
C THR A 31 -3.13 -6.27 15.90
N ALA A 32 -3.77 -5.44 15.09
CA ALA A 32 -3.11 -4.35 14.38
C ALA A 32 -3.55 -3.01 14.97
N ASP A 33 -2.59 -2.09 15.17
CA ASP A 33 -2.89 -0.70 15.49
C ASP A 33 -3.60 0.00 14.33
N PHE A 34 -4.12 1.22 14.56
CA PHE A 34 -4.74 2.00 13.49
C PHE A 34 -3.81 2.17 12.28
N PHE A 35 -4.25 1.66 11.14
CA PHE A 35 -3.54 1.78 9.87
C PHE A 35 -4.46 2.36 8.79
N PRO A 36 -3.91 3.09 7.80
CA PRO A 36 -4.69 3.53 6.66
C PRO A 36 -4.90 2.37 5.69
N LEU A 37 -6.10 2.27 5.09
CA LEU A 37 -6.47 1.16 4.19
C LEU A 37 -5.55 1.01 2.96
N ASN A 38 -4.81 2.06 2.59
CA ASN A 38 -3.85 2.04 1.49
C ASN A 38 -2.44 1.55 1.88
N LYS A 39 -2.16 1.38 3.17
CA LYS A 39 -0.91 0.82 3.69
C LYS A 39 -1.22 -0.15 4.83
N PRO A 40 -1.81 -1.31 4.53
CA PRO A 40 -2.07 -2.33 5.55
C PRO A 40 -0.76 -2.88 6.12
N PRO A 41 -0.76 -3.33 7.38
CA PRO A 41 0.37 -4.00 7.99
C PRO A 41 0.69 -5.31 7.27
N GLN A 42 1.92 -5.80 7.40
CA GLN A 42 2.42 -6.99 6.69
C GLN A 42 1.54 -8.24 6.92
N SER A 43 0.94 -8.37 8.10
CA SER A 43 0.03 -9.47 8.45
C SER A 43 -1.24 -9.50 7.60
N LEU A 44 -1.68 -8.34 7.11
CA LEU A 44 -2.88 -8.18 6.30
C LEU A 44 -2.56 -7.89 4.82
N ALA A 45 -1.30 -7.61 4.48
CA ALA A 45 -0.86 -7.30 3.12
C ALA A 45 -1.08 -8.44 2.11
N SER A 46 -1.15 -9.69 2.58
CA SER A 46 -1.43 -10.87 1.74
C SER A 46 -2.91 -11.04 1.39
N ILE A 47 -3.80 -10.22 1.95
CA ILE A 47 -5.24 -10.32 1.73
C ILE A 47 -5.64 -9.50 0.50
N LYS A 48 -6.14 -10.20 -0.53
CA LYS A 48 -6.70 -9.58 -1.73
C LYS A 48 -7.96 -8.78 -1.36
N ASP A 49 -8.09 -7.59 -1.94
CA ASP A 49 -9.25 -6.70 -1.74
C ASP A 49 -9.54 -6.31 -0.28
N LEU A 50 -8.56 -6.43 0.64
CA LEU A 50 -8.72 -6.09 2.05
C LEU A 50 -9.36 -4.71 2.25
N ALA A 51 -8.89 -3.70 1.53
CA ALA A 51 -9.39 -2.33 1.65
C ALA A 51 -10.89 -2.24 1.32
N LYS A 52 -11.35 -3.00 0.32
CA LYS A 52 -12.75 -3.03 -0.10
C LYS A 52 -13.62 -3.74 0.94
N GLU A 53 -13.15 -4.86 1.46
CA GLU A 53 -13.87 -5.66 2.45
C GLU A 53 -13.97 -4.92 3.80
N LEU A 54 -12.90 -4.24 4.23
CA LEU A 54 -12.90 -3.48 5.49
C LEU A 54 -13.58 -2.10 5.38
N ALA A 55 -13.60 -1.47 4.20
CA ALA A 55 -14.20 -0.14 4.04
C ALA A 55 -15.71 -0.13 4.39
N GLY A 56 -16.42 -1.22 4.10
CA GLY A 56 -17.85 -1.37 4.39
C GLY A 56 -18.18 -1.67 5.85
N LEU A 57 -17.22 -2.19 6.63
CA LEU A 57 -17.44 -2.61 8.01
C LEU A 57 -17.47 -1.42 8.97
N GLN A 58 -18.31 -1.51 10.00
CA GLN A 58 -18.41 -0.58 11.11
C GLN A 58 -17.61 -1.06 12.32
N LYS A 59 -17.57 -0.21 13.35
CA LYS A 59 -17.01 -0.58 14.65
C LYS A 59 -17.74 -1.81 15.22
N LYS A 60 -16.97 -2.77 15.71
CA LYS A 60 -17.40 -4.10 16.20
C LYS A 60 -17.93 -5.06 15.13
N ASP A 61 -17.93 -4.67 13.86
CA ASP A 61 -18.32 -5.61 12.81
C ASP A 61 -17.22 -6.66 12.56
N ILE A 62 -17.67 -7.83 12.12
CA ILE A 62 -16.81 -8.94 11.71
C ILE A 62 -16.84 -9.01 10.19
N SER A 63 -15.66 -9.14 9.58
CA SER A 63 -15.53 -9.33 8.13
C SER A 63 -16.03 -10.71 7.73
N LYS A 64 -16.45 -10.83 6.47
CA LYS A 64 -16.60 -12.16 5.85
C LYS A 64 -15.26 -12.90 5.88
N VAL A 65 -15.31 -14.21 5.66
CA VAL A 65 -14.12 -15.03 5.50
C VAL A 65 -13.33 -14.53 4.30
N LEU A 66 -12.11 -14.03 4.56
CA LEU A 66 -11.19 -13.54 3.54
C LEU A 66 -10.25 -14.67 3.13
N SER A 67 -10.26 -15.02 1.85
CA SER A 67 -9.35 -16.01 1.30
C SER A 67 -8.06 -15.37 0.83
N THR A 68 -6.94 -15.98 1.19
CA THR A 68 -5.60 -15.62 0.74
C THR A 68 -4.95 -16.83 0.11
N ASP A 69 -3.85 -16.62 -0.61
CA ASP A 69 -3.08 -17.70 -1.21
C ASP A 69 -2.48 -18.66 -0.14
N ASN A 70 -2.39 -18.21 1.12
CA ASN A 70 -1.82 -18.95 2.24
C ASN A 70 -2.84 -19.42 3.29
N GLY A 71 -4.15 -19.20 3.08
CA GLY A 71 -5.19 -19.60 4.04
C GLY A 71 -6.38 -18.64 4.14
N TYR A 72 -7.15 -18.76 5.23
CA TYR A 72 -8.38 -17.98 5.46
C TYR A 72 -8.27 -17.12 6.71
N PHE A 73 -8.79 -15.90 6.64
CA PHE A 73 -8.78 -14.93 7.74
C PHE A 73 -10.20 -14.46 8.06
N VAL A 74 -10.45 -14.19 9.33
CA VAL A 74 -11.65 -13.49 9.82
C VAL A 74 -11.15 -12.32 10.64
N ILE A 75 -11.63 -11.11 10.32
CA ILE A 75 -11.17 -9.86 10.94
C ILE A 75 -12.32 -9.27 11.73
N ARG A 76 -12.09 -8.93 13.01
CA ARG A 76 -13.00 -8.09 13.81
C ARG A 76 -12.48 -6.65 13.81
N VAL A 77 -13.36 -5.70 13.51
CA VAL A 77 -13.01 -4.27 13.55
C VAL A 77 -13.22 -3.75 14.97
N GLU A 78 -12.15 -3.56 15.74
CA GLU A 78 -12.24 -2.98 17.08
C GLU A 78 -12.74 -1.53 17.07
N ASP A 79 -12.19 -0.73 16.15
CA ASP A 79 -12.52 0.67 16.03
C ASP A 79 -12.25 1.19 14.62
N LYS A 80 -13.00 2.23 14.22
CA LYS A 80 -12.87 2.86 12.91
C LYS A 80 -12.71 4.36 13.09
N LYS A 81 -11.55 4.88 12.69
CA LYS A 81 -11.34 6.33 12.61
C LYS A 81 -11.89 6.85 11.28
N ALA A 82 -12.70 7.90 11.34
CA ALA A 82 -13.14 8.60 10.15
C ALA A 82 -11.92 9.14 9.38
N ALA A 83 -12.03 9.21 8.06
CA ALA A 83 -11.02 9.86 7.24
C ALA A 83 -10.87 11.31 7.73
N TYR A 84 -9.67 11.66 8.15
CA TYR A 84 -9.32 13.00 8.60
C TYR A 84 -8.09 13.47 7.84
N THR A 85 -8.00 14.76 7.60
CA THR A 85 -6.77 15.35 7.07
C THR A 85 -5.80 15.53 8.23
N PRO A 86 -4.68 14.79 8.27
CA PRO A 86 -3.70 14.98 9.32
C PRO A 86 -3.12 16.39 9.26
N PRO A 87 -2.85 17.04 10.40
CA PRO A 87 -2.21 18.35 10.42
C PRO A 87 -0.85 18.29 9.71
N LEU A 88 -0.50 19.35 8.98
CA LEU A 88 0.77 19.40 8.24
C LEU A 88 1.98 19.03 9.12
N LYS A 89 2.01 19.50 10.37
CA LYS A 89 3.08 19.16 11.34
C LYS A 89 3.31 17.65 11.54
N THR A 90 2.27 16.84 11.40
CA THR A 90 2.34 15.38 11.59
C THR A 90 2.81 14.63 10.34
N ILE A 91 2.68 15.25 9.16
CA ILE A 91 3.01 14.65 7.86
C ILE A 91 4.08 15.47 7.10
N GLU A 92 4.72 16.42 7.76
CA GLU A 92 5.60 17.40 7.12
C GLU A 92 6.75 16.72 6.39
N ASN A 93 7.36 15.71 7.01
CA ASN A 93 8.45 14.95 6.39
C ASN A 93 8.00 14.23 5.12
N ASP A 94 6.85 13.56 5.15
CA ASP A 94 6.31 12.85 3.99
C ASP A 94 5.97 13.82 2.85
N VAL A 95 5.34 14.95 3.18
CA VAL A 95 5.00 16.01 2.22
C VAL A 95 6.27 16.60 1.62
N ARG A 96 7.28 16.89 2.44
CA ARG A 96 8.57 17.43 1.99
C ARG A 96 9.26 16.46 1.04
N GLN A 97 9.32 15.17 1.38
CA GLN A 97 9.92 14.15 0.50
C GLN A 97 9.16 14.03 -0.82
N SER A 98 7.82 14.04 -0.77
CA SER A 98 6.99 14.02 -1.98
C SER A 98 7.20 15.26 -2.84
N TYR A 99 7.32 16.44 -2.22
CA TYR A 99 7.58 17.69 -2.91
C TYR A 99 8.97 17.70 -3.57
N LEU A 100 10.01 17.30 -2.84
CA LEU A 100 11.37 17.18 -3.38
C LEU A 100 11.42 16.23 -4.58
N ARG A 101 10.77 15.07 -4.49
CA ARG A 101 10.66 14.14 -5.61
C ARG A 101 9.98 14.81 -6.82
N SER A 102 8.84 15.47 -6.60
CA SER A 102 8.12 16.13 -7.70
C SER A 102 8.93 17.24 -8.36
N GLU A 103 9.65 18.06 -7.57
CA GLU A 103 10.51 19.10 -8.12
C GLU A 103 11.71 18.53 -8.87
N GLN A 104 12.34 17.47 -8.35
CA GLN A 104 13.40 16.75 -9.06
C GLN A 104 12.92 16.21 -10.40
N ASP A 105 11.74 15.59 -10.45
CA ASP A 105 11.16 15.03 -11.67
C ASP A 105 10.85 16.14 -12.69
N LYS A 106 10.34 17.30 -12.23
CA LYS A 106 10.11 18.46 -13.10
C LYS A 106 11.40 19.02 -13.69
N ILE A 107 12.44 19.18 -12.86
CA ILE A 107 13.75 19.69 -13.30
C ILE A 107 14.35 18.72 -14.33
N ALA A 108 14.33 17.41 -14.03
CA ALA A 108 14.82 16.38 -14.94
C ALA A 108 14.05 16.37 -16.27
N ALA A 109 12.72 16.50 -16.24
CA ALA A 109 11.89 16.55 -17.44
C ALA A 109 12.18 17.81 -18.29
N ALA A 110 12.32 18.97 -17.66
CA ALA A 110 12.67 20.21 -18.36
C ALA A 110 14.06 20.14 -19.01
N GLU A 111 15.02 19.54 -18.32
CA GLU A 111 16.37 19.33 -18.83
C GLU A 111 16.37 18.34 -20.01
N ALA A 112 15.64 17.23 -19.88
CA ALA A 112 15.47 16.25 -20.96
C ALA A 112 14.81 16.89 -22.19
N ALA A 113 13.78 17.71 -22.01
CA ALA A 113 13.14 18.45 -23.10
C ALA A 113 14.13 19.40 -23.81
N THR A 114 14.94 20.13 -23.04
CA THR A 114 15.97 21.03 -23.59
C THR A 114 17.04 20.26 -24.38
N MET A 115 17.48 19.10 -23.89
CA MET A 115 18.41 18.25 -24.63
C MET A 115 17.78 17.69 -25.91
N MET A 116 16.51 17.28 -25.85
CA MET A 116 15.76 16.79 -27.01
C MET A 116 15.67 17.85 -28.11
N GLU A 117 15.39 19.10 -27.77
CA GLU A 117 15.35 20.20 -28.74
C GLU A 117 16.72 20.41 -29.43
N LYS A 118 17.82 20.31 -28.69
CA LYS A 118 19.17 20.45 -29.25
C LYS A 118 19.55 19.29 -30.16
N LEU A 119 19.18 18.07 -29.78
CA LEU A 119 19.31 16.88 -30.62
C LEU A 119 18.56 17.04 -31.94
N GLN A 120 17.31 17.52 -31.88
CA GLN A 120 16.49 17.78 -33.07
C GLN A 120 17.07 18.88 -33.97
N LYS A 121 17.80 19.84 -33.40
CA LYS A 121 18.52 20.89 -34.14
C LYS A 121 19.86 20.42 -34.72
N GLY A 122 20.22 19.15 -34.52
CA GLY A 122 21.41 18.52 -35.10
C GLY A 122 22.65 18.51 -34.21
N GLU A 123 22.54 18.83 -32.92
CA GLU A 123 23.64 18.60 -31.97
C GLU A 123 23.79 17.09 -31.70
N SER A 124 25.02 16.59 -31.63
CA SER A 124 25.31 15.18 -31.35
C SER A 124 25.09 14.83 -29.87
N LEU A 125 24.50 13.66 -29.59
CA LEU A 125 24.19 13.18 -28.25
C LEU A 125 25.43 13.13 -27.33
N GLU A 126 26.58 12.76 -27.89
CA GLU A 126 27.87 12.67 -27.20
C GLU A 126 28.31 14.01 -26.63
N LYS A 127 28.08 15.10 -27.38
CA LYS A 127 28.42 16.47 -26.95
C LYS A 127 27.50 16.93 -25.83
N LEU A 128 26.19 16.67 -25.94
CA LEU A 128 25.20 17.05 -24.93
C LEU A 128 25.40 16.27 -23.62
N ALA A 129 25.63 14.96 -23.71
CA ALA A 129 25.89 14.10 -22.56
C ALA A 129 27.20 14.52 -21.84
N SER A 130 28.27 14.74 -22.59
CA SER A 130 29.56 15.17 -22.01
C SER A 130 29.47 16.54 -21.35
N ALA A 131 28.72 17.50 -21.94
CA ALA A 131 28.51 18.82 -21.36
C ALA A 131 27.74 18.80 -20.03
N LYS A 132 26.95 17.75 -19.79
CA LYS A 132 26.16 17.55 -18.56
C LYS A 132 26.76 16.51 -17.61
N GLY A 133 27.91 15.91 -17.95
CA GLY A 133 28.54 14.87 -17.14
C GLY A 133 27.80 13.53 -17.17
N PHE A 134 26.93 13.30 -18.15
CA PHE A 134 26.20 12.05 -18.31
C PHE A 134 27.04 11.00 -19.05
N LYS A 135 26.89 9.75 -18.63
CA LYS A 135 27.52 8.61 -19.31
C LYS A 135 26.55 8.02 -20.33
N ILE A 136 26.96 7.98 -21.58
CA ILE A 136 26.25 7.24 -22.61
C ILE A 136 26.53 5.75 -22.40
N GLN A 137 25.48 4.95 -22.39
CA GLN A 137 25.56 3.49 -22.33
C GLN A 137 24.70 2.93 -23.46
N GLU A 138 25.25 1.97 -24.19
CA GLU A 138 24.52 1.21 -25.18
C GLU A 138 24.11 -0.13 -24.57
N THR A 139 22.82 -0.44 -24.64
CA THR A 139 22.35 -1.81 -24.44
C THR A 139 22.59 -2.55 -25.75
N GLY A 140 23.26 -3.70 -25.73
CA GLY A 140 23.53 -4.50 -26.93
C GLY A 140 22.25 -4.90 -27.68
N LEU A 141 22.43 -5.45 -28.87
CA LEU A 141 21.32 -5.90 -29.72
C LEU A 141 20.51 -7.00 -29.01
N PHE A 142 19.19 -6.81 -28.97
CA PHE A 142 18.20 -7.80 -28.57
C PHE A 142 17.73 -8.62 -29.77
#